data_AF-A0A2S8RS38-F1
#
_entry.id   AF-A0A2S8RS38-F1
#
_cell.length_a   1.000
_cell.length_b   1.000
_cell.length_c   1.000
_cell.angle_alpha   90.00
_cell.angle_beta   90.00
_cell.angle_gamma   90.00
#
_symmetry.space_group_name_H-M   'P 1'
#
loop_
_entity.id
_entity.type
_entity.pdbx_description
1 polymer ?
#
loop_
_entity_poly.entity_id
_entity_poly.type
_entity_poly.pdbx_seq_one_letter_code
_entity_poly.pdbx_strand_id
1 'polypeptide(L)'
;MNYEMTMPTRAQPALLALAATVAAACLSLLAGWQRGGLLAERLLLTCIGVVLVVAAHLLPALCRPHGWRIRALGALLWMGCMAATCYGHAVFFVMAQQHAGEIRAAAVPVIVPAVSAPGRDLVAIASDRAGVVARLARVAERKCGEKCAAVRIEHTTLTARLAALDVESAEVTRWDLALERADAERAAAKADPVAELLTTFGVAASRVDLVAGMAFAVVLEGVACFCWFLALRPAEAPAQAVTPAREASHGLRVTPVTAASQAVAPGGNDAIKPEQTATAPTAEQAADVTRVLTAIRDGTLRGTVAEIRRYVGCSQAKAAALRKQIAQQAQASQAKTESIAGKRNL
;
A
#
# COMPACT_ATOMS: atom_id res chain seq x y z
N MET A 1 -7.53 -37.05 -11.76
CA MET A 1 -6.07 -36.89 -11.62
C MET A 1 -5.86 -35.48 -11.12
N ASN A 2 -5.97 -35.29 -9.81
CA ASN A 2 -5.99 -33.98 -9.17
C ASN A 2 -4.56 -33.62 -8.79
N TYR A 3 -3.98 -32.65 -9.50
CA TYR A 3 -2.73 -32.02 -9.08
C TYR A 3 -3.06 -31.07 -7.91
N GLU A 4 -3.17 -31.60 -6.69
CA GLU A 4 -2.95 -30.78 -5.50
C GLU A 4 -1.46 -30.45 -5.44
N MET A 5 -1.09 -29.37 -6.10
CA MET A 5 0.22 -28.76 -5.99
C MET A 5 0.30 -28.14 -4.59
N THR A 6 0.70 -28.94 -3.60
CA THR A 6 1.08 -28.45 -2.26
C THR A 6 2.31 -27.58 -2.40
N MET A 7 2.10 -26.33 -2.79
CA MET A 7 3.11 -25.30 -2.78
C MET A 7 3.61 -25.18 -1.34
N PRO A 8 4.94 -25.18 -1.09
CA PRO A 8 5.46 -24.94 0.24
C PRO A 8 4.91 -23.59 0.72
N THR A 9 4.51 -23.50 1.99
CA THR A 9 3.82 -22.35 2.60
C THR A 9 4.53 -20.99 2.45
N ARG A 10 5.78 -20.99 1.98
CA ARG A 10 6.60 -19.79 1.67
C ARG A 10 6.52 -19.33 0.21
N ALA A 11 6.12 -20.19 -0.72
CA ALA A 11 5.98 -19.83 -2.14
C ALA A 11 4.81 -18.86 -2.36
N GLN A 12 3.74 -18.98 -1.58
CA GLN A 12 2.56 -18.12 -1.68
C GLN A 12 2.86 -16.64 -1.36
N PRO A 13 3.46 -16.26 -0.20
CA PRO A 13 3.80 -14.87 0.07
C PRO A 13 4.88 -14.33 -0.87
N ALA A 14 5.82 -15.17 -1.34
CA ALA A 14 6.83 -14.77 -2.31
C ALA A 14 6.22 -14.42 -3.69
N LEU A 15 5.25 -15.20 -4.15
CA LEU A 15 4.55 -14.94 -5.41
C LEU A 15 3.76 -13.63 -5.34
N LEU A 16 3.04 -13.40 -4.25
CA LEU A 16 2.32 -12.15 -4.01
C LEU A 16 3.27 -10.95 -3.89
N ALA A 17 4.40 -11.12 -3.20
CA ALA A 17 5.45 -10.10 -3.08
C ALA A 17 6.03 -9.71 -4.46
N LEU A 18 6.31 -10.70 -5.31
CA LEU A 18 6.81 -10.47 -6.67
C LEU A 18 5.76 -9.74 -7.52
N ALA A 19 4.51 -10.21 -7.50
CA ALA A 19 3.43 -9.57 -8.25
C ALA A 19 3.24 -8.10 -7.82
N ALA A 20 3.21 -7.83 -6.51
CA ALA A 20 3.08 -6.48 -5.98
C ALA A 20 4.30 -5.60 -6.32
N THR A 21 5.51 -6.16 -6.26
CA THR A 21 6.75 -5.43 -6.62
C THR A 21 6.81 -5.11 -8.11
N VAL A 22 6.37 -6.03 -8.98
CA VAL A 22 6.28 -5.80 -10.42
C VAL A 22 5.26 -4.71 -10.71
N ALA A 23 4.08 -4.75 -10.08
CA ALA A 23 3.07 -3.70 -10.23
C ALA A 23 3.62 -2.33 -9.81
N ALA A 24 4.24 -2.24 -8.63
CA ALA A 24 4.88 -1.02 -8.12
C ALA A 24 6.00 -0.51 -9.05
N ALA A 25 6.82 -1.42 -9.61
CA ALA A 25 7.87 -1.07 -10.57
C ALA A 25 7.28 -0.55 -11.88
N CYS A 26 6.20 -1.13 -12.39
CA CYS A 26 5.48 -0.62 -13.56
C CYS A 26 4.93 0.79 -13.30
N LEU A 27 4.35 1.04 -12.13
CA LEU A 27 3.87 2.38 -11.75
C LEU A 27 5.03 3.40 -11.69
N SER A 28 6.16 3.02 -11.10
CA SER A 28 7.37 3.87 -11.07
C SER A 28 7.95 4.14 -12.46
N LEU A 29 7.87 3.15 -13.37
CA LEU A 29 8.31 3.30 -14.75
C LEU A 29 7.42 4.28 -15.52
N LEU A 30 6.10 4.13 -15.42
CA LEU A 30 5.15 5.04 -16.05
C LEU A 30 5.27 6.46 -15.48
N ALA A 31 5.45 6.60 -14.16
CA ALA A 31 5.64 7.89 -13.50
C ALA A 31 6.96 8.56 -13.90
N GLY A 32 8.06 7.81 -13.97
CA GLY A 32 9.38 8.31 -14.36
C GLY A 32 9.42 8.74 -15.83
N TRP A 33 8.70 8.02 -16.70
CA TRP A 33 8.63 8.34 -18.12
C TRP A 33 7.94 9.68 -18.42
N GLN A 34 6.98 10.10 -17.59
CA GLN A 34 6.22 11.33 -17.81
C GLN A 34 6.94 12.61 -17.36
N ARG A 35 8.00 12.52 -16.54
CA ARG A 35 8.61 13.70 -15.89
C ARG A 35 9.84 14.28 -16.61
N GLY A 36 10.49 13.53 -17.50
CA GLY A 36 11.69 13.99 -18.21
C GLY A 36 11.37 14.67 -19.54
N GLY A 37 12.06 15.77 -19.85
CA GLY A 37 11.99 16.40 -21.18
C GLY A 37 12.82 15.63 -22.20
N LEU A 38 13.98 15.11 -21.77
CA LEU A 38 14.90 14.31 -22.57
C LEU A 38 14.75 12.80 -22.29
N LEU A 39 15.08 11.94 -23.27
CA LEU A 39 15.04 10.48 -23.09
C LEU A 39 15.97 9.99 -21.97
N ALA A 40 17.17 10.59 -21.86
CA ALA A 40 18.13 10.24 -20.81
C ALA A 40 17.59 10.54 -19.41
N GLU A 41 16.89 11.67 -19.24
CA GLU A 41 16.26 12.05 -17.96
C GLU A 41 15.13 11.09 -17.59
N ARG A 42 14.28 10.71 -18.56
CA ARG A 42 13.20 9.74 -18.35
C ARG A 42 13.73 8.39 -17.89
N LEU A 43 14.80 7.91 -18.55
CA LEU A 43 15.44 6.65 -18.18
C LEU A 43 16.07 6.74 -16.79
N LEU A 44 16.75 7.83 -16.47
CA LEU A 44 17.36 8.02 -15.15
C LEU A 44 16.29 8.05 -14.03
N LEU A 45 15.21 8.82 -14.22
CA LEU A 45 14.10 8.89 -13.28
C LEU A 45 13.39 7.53 -13.11
N THR A 46 13.26 6.77 -14.20
CA THR A 46 12.72 5.40 -14.18
C THR A 46 13.61 4.47 -13.34
N CYS A 47 14.92 4.45 -13.60
CA CYS A 47 15.86 3.63 -12.86
C CYS A 47 15.86 3.97 -11.36
N ILE A 48 15.87 5.27 -11.02
CA ILE A 48 15.80 5.72 -9.62
C ILE A 48 14.50 5.24 -8.97
N GLY A 49 13.36 5.40 -9.65
CA GLY A 49 12.06 4.95 -9.13
C GLY A 49 12.01 3.44 -8.88
N VAL A 50 12.53 2.62 -9.79
CA VAL A 50 12.59 1.15 -9.61
C VAL A 50 13.49 0.78 -8.44
N VAL A 51 14.67 1.40 -8.33
CA VAL A 51 15.59 1.16 -7.20
C VAL A 51 14.93 1.52 -5.88
N LEU A 52 14.21 2.64 -5.80
CA LEU A 52 13.48 3.04 -4.60
C LEU A 52 12.39 2.04 -4.21
N VAL A 53 11.63 1.50 -5.17
CA VAL A 53 10.61 0.45 -4.93
C VAL A 53 11.25 -0.82 -4.39
N VAL A 54 12.31 -1.31 -5.05
CA VAL A 54 13.00 -2.53 -4.60
C VAL A 54 13.59 -2.32 -3.20
N ALA A 55 14.20 -1.17 -2.94
CA ALA A 55 14.71 -0.83 -1.61
C ALA A 55 13.59 -0.78 -0.57
N ALA A 56 12.48 -0.10 -0.85
CA ALA A 56 11.32 0.01 0.04
C ALA A 56 10.77 -1.37 0.43
N HIS A 57 10.69 -2.29 -0.52
CA HIS A 57 10.15 -3.63 -0.30
C HIS A 57 11.11 -4.57 0.46
N LEU A 58 12.42 -4.51 0.19
CA LEU A 58 13.39 -5.46 0.74
C LEU A 58 14.05 -4.99 2.04
N LEU A 59 14.24 -3.68 2.27
CA LEU A 59 14.88 -3.13 3.46
C LEU A 59 14.28 -3.63 4.79
N PRO A 60 12.94 -3.71 4.97
CA PRO A 60 12.33 -4.19 6.21
C PRO A 60 12.73 -5.63 6.56
N ALA A 61 12.88 -6.48 5.54
CA ALA A 61 13.28 -7.87 5.72
C ALA A 61 14.79 -8.02 5.96
N LEU A 62 15.62 -7.28 5.21
CA LEU A 62 17.08 -7.36 5.26
C LEU A 62 17.68 -6.76 6.55
N CYS A 63 17.07 -5.73 7.12
CA CYS A 63 17.56 -5.11 8.36
C CYS A 63 17.18 -5.90 9.63
N ARG A 64 16.22 -6.84 9.55
CA ARG A 64 15.70 -7.62 10.68
C ARG A 64 16.76 -8.36 11.53
N PRO A 65 17.75 -9.08 10.97
CA PRO A 65 18.72 -9.84 11.76
C PRO A 65 19.81 -8.97 12.40
N HIS A 66 19.89 -7.68 12.08
CA HIS A 66 20.98 -6.80 12.50
C HIS A 66 20.69 -6.11 13.85
N GLY A 67 21.74 -5.59 14.48
CA GLY A 67 21.66 -4.84 15.74
C GLY A 67 20.87 -3.52 15.63
N TRP A 68 20.48 -2.96 16.78
CA TRP A 68 19.59 -1.78 16.88
C TRP A 68 20.03 -0.57 16.03
N ARG A 69 21.34 -0.28 15.96
CA ARG A 69 21.87 0.85 15.18
C ARG A 69 21.62 0.69 13.67
N ILE A 70 21.89 -0.49 13.12
CA ILE A 70 21.66 -0.81 11.71
C ILE A 70 20.16 -0.82 11.41
N ARG A 71 19.34 -1.30 12.35
CA ARG A 71 17.88 -1.24 12.24
C ARG A 71 17.35 0.19 12.22
N ALA A 72 17.88 1.08 13.04
CA ALA A 72 17.49 2.49 13.05
C ALA A 72 17.85 3.19 11.73
N LEU A 73 19.07 3.00 11.23
CA LEU A 73 19.51 3.54 9.92
C LEU A 73 18.68 2.96 8.77
N GLY A 74 18.44 1.65 8.79
CA GLY A 74 17.59 0.97 7.81
C GLY A 74 16.14 1.45 7.83
N ALA A 75 15.59 1.72 9.02
CA ALA A 75 14.25 2.28 9.16
C ALA A 75 14.16 3.71 8.61
N LEU A 76 15.19 4.55 8.83
CA LEU A 76 15.22 5.90 8.30
C LEU A 76 15.33 5.92 6.76
N LEU A 77 16.20 5.07 6.20
CA LEU A 77 16.30 4.90 4.75
C LEU A 77 14.99 4.35 4.16
N TRP A 78 14.39 3.35 4.81
CA TRP A 78 13.10 2.78 4.42
C TRP A 78 12.00 3.83 4.40
N MET A 79 11.90 4.68 5.42
CA MET A 79 10.93 5.79 5.45
C MET A 79 11.11 6.74 4.28
N GLY A 80 12.36 7.09 3.94
CA GLY A 80 12.67 7.92 2.77
C GLY A 80 12.25 7.26 1.45
N CYS A 81 12.57 5.98 1.27
CA CYS A 81 12.16 5.22 0.08
C CYS A 81 10.63 5.13 -0.03
N MET A 82 9.93 4.78 1.06
CA MET A 82 8.47 4.70 1.09
C MET A 82 7.81 6.04 0.77
N ALA A 83 8.30 7.14 1.35
CA ALA A 83 7.76 8.47 1.07
C ALA A 83 7.93 8.84 -0.41
N ALA A 84 9.09 8.55 -0.99
CA ALA A 84 9.38 8.84 -2.39
C ALA A 84 8.57 7.94 -3.36
N THR A 85 8.43 6.64 -3.08
CA THR A 85 7.62 5.71 -3.91
C THR A 85 6.15 6.06 -3.83
N CYS A 86 5.62 6.27 -2.61
CA CYS A 86 4.23 6.63 -2.41
C CYS A 86 3.90 7.97 -3.08
N TYR A 87 4.76 8.98 -2.98
CA TYR A 87 4.58 10.24 -3.71
C TYR A 87 4.61 10.04 -5.23
N GLY A 88 5.54 9.24 -5.74
CA GLY A 88 5.64 8.90 -7.16
C GLY A 88 4.36 8.27 -7.69
N HIS A 89 3.84 7.26 -7.00
CA HIS A 89 2.62 6.55 -7.37
C HIS A 89 1.37 7.39 -7.18
N ALA A 90 1.28 8.18 -6.10
CA ALA A 90 0.16 9.10 -5.88
C ALA A 90 0.00 10.07 -7.05
N VAL A 91 1.10 10.66 -7.52
CA VAL A 91 1.10 11.52 -8.71
C VAL A 91 0.62 10.77 -9.94
N PHE A 92 1.07 9.53 -10.16
CA PHE A 92 0.57 8.71 -11.28
C PHE A 92 -0.94 8.47 -11.18
N PHE A 93 -1.47 8.11 -10.00
CA PHE A 93 -2.90 7.91 -9.81
C PHE A 93 -3.70 9.19 -10.08
N VAL A 94 -3.23 10.35 -9.60
CA VAL A 94 -3.86 11.65 -9.89
C VAL A 94 -3.88 11.92 -11.39
N MET A 95 -2.76 11.74 -12.09
CA MET A 95 -2.69 11.92 -13.55
C MET A 95 -3.61 10.94 -14.30
N ALA A 96 -3.70 9.69 -13.83
CA ALA A 96 -4.61 8.70 -14.40
C ALA A 96 -6.08 9.08 -14.21
N GLN A 97 -6.46 9.61 -13.04
CA GLN A 97 -7.81 10.11 -12.79
C GLN A 97 -8.14 11.33 -13.65
N GLN A 98 -7.20 12.26 -13.80
CA GLN A 98 -7.35 13.41 -14.70
C GLN A 98 -7.55 12.96 -16.15
N HIS A 99 -6.75 11.99 -16.63
CA HIS A 99 -6.90 11.46 -17.97
C HIS A 99 -8.26 10.79 -18.19
N ALA A 100 -8.71 10.00 -17.22
CA ALA A 100 -10.05 9.40 -17.25
C ALA A 100 -11.15 10.49 -17.25
N GLY A 101 -10.96 11.58 -16.49
CA GLY A 101 -11.84 12.75 -16.48
C GLY A 101 -11.89 13.44 -17.84
N GLU A 102 -10.76 13.60 -18.52
CA GLU A 102 -10.72 14.16 -19.88
C GLU A 102 -11.44 13.26 -20.90
N ILE A 103 -11.34 11.93 -20.76
CA ILE A 103 -12.08 10.99 -21.63
C ILE A 103 -13.60 11.12 -21.40
N ARG A 104 -14.05 11.21 -20.14
CA ARG A 104 -15.47 11.44 -19.81
C ARG A 104 -15.96 12.78 -20.36
N ALA A 105 -15.14 13.82 -20.22
CA ALA A 105 -15.44 15.14 -20.76
C ALA A 105 -15.47 15.17 -22.29
N ALA A 106 -14.63 14.38 -22.96
CA ALA A 106 -14.64 14.26 -24.41
C ALA A 106 -15.91 13.58 -24.94
N ALA A 107 -16.58 12.74 -24.12
CA ALA A 107 -17.86 12.15 -24.46
C ALA A 107 -19.04 13.13 -24.34
N VAL A 108 -18.88 14.27 -23.65
CA VAL A 108 -19.89 15.34 -23.61
C VAL A 108 -19.91 16.03 -24.98
N PRO A 109 -21.08 16.08 -25.65
CA PRO A 109 -21.21 16.75 -26.95
C PRO A 109 -20.69 18.18 -26.84
N VAL A 110 -19.66 18.49 -27.63
CA VAL A 110 -19.28 19.89 -27.82
C VAL A 110 -20.43 20.52 -28.59
N ILE A 111 -21.02 21.59 -28.05
CA ILE A 111 -21.80 22.52 -28.88
C ILE A 111 -20.76 23.17 -29.81
N VAL A 112 -20.40 22.46 -30.88
CA VAL A 112 -19.58 23.02 -31.95
C VAL A 112 -20.44 24.13 -32.53
N PRO A 113 -19.92 25.35 -32.73
CA PRO A 113 -20.68 26.38 -33.39
C PRO A 113 -21.04 25.81 -34.76
N ALA A 114 -22.31 25.43 -34.92
CA ALA A 114 -22.84 25.20 -36.24
C ALA A 114 -22.59 26.51 -36.98
N VAL A 115 -21.78 26.42 -38.03
CA VAL A 115 -21.48 27.49 -38.96
C VAL A 115 -22.74 28.36 -39.13
N SER A 116 -22.65 29.64 -38.73
CA SER A 116 -23.71 30.69 -38.67
C SER A 116 -24.39 30.81 -37.30
N ALA A 117 -24.04 31.78 -36.44
CA ALA A 117 -23.90 33.19 -36.76
C ALA A 117 -22.58 33.79 -36.26
N PRO A 118 -21.83 34.53 -37.09
CA PRO A 118 -20.87 35.51 -36.60
C PRO A 118 -21.66 36.66 -35.97
N GLY A 119 -22.17 36.44 -34.76
CA GLY A 119 -22.77 37.49 -33.96
C GLY A 119 -21.70 38.54 -33.70
N ARG A 120 -22.04 39.79 -34.00
CA ARG A 120 -21.20 40.93 -33.64
C ARG A 120 -21.12 40.98 -32.10
N ASP A 121 -19.98 41.41 -31.55
CA ASP A 121 -19.78 41.49 -30.09
C ASP A 121 -20.95 42.23 -29.40
N LEU A 122 -21.40 41.76 -28.23
CA LEU A 122 -22.46 42.38 -27.44
C LEU A 122 -22.19 43.87 -27.20
N VAL A 123 -20.92 44.25 -27.03
CA VAL A 123 -20.50 45.64 -26.87
C VAL A 123 -20.79 46.47 -28.14
N ALA A 124 -20.57 45.88 -29.31
CA ALA A 124 -20.87 46.53 -30.59
C ALA A 124 -22.38 46.65 -30.83
N ILE A 125 -23.18 45.63 -30.47
CA ILE A 125 -24.64 45.68 -30.53
C ILE A 125 -25.19 46.75 -29.56
N ALA A 126 -24.63 46.82 -28.34
CA ALA A 126 -25.01 47.82 -27.35
C ALA A 126 -24.70 49.26 -27.82
N SER A 127 -23.55 49.47 -28.47
CA SER A 127 -23.17 50.75 -29.07
C SER A 127 -24.14 51.18 -30.19
N ASP A 128 -24.47 50.25 -31.10
CA ASP A 128 -25.43 50.51 -32.18
C ASP A 128 -26.83 50.81 -31.63
N ARG A 129 -27.27 50.06 -30.61
CA ARG A 129 -28.53 50.28 -29.89
C ARG A 129 -28.58 51.68 -29.30
N ALA A 130 -27.54 52.10 -28.58
CA ALA A 130 -27.44 53.45 -28.04
C ALA A 130 -27.53 54.51 -29.14
N GLY A 131 -26.88 54.29 -30.29
CA GLY A 131 -26.94 55.18 -31.44
C GLY A 131 -28.33 55.28 -32.09
N VAL A 132 -29.10 54.17 -32.16
CA VAL A 132 -30.48 54.16 -32.66
C VAL A 132 -31.44 54.84 -31.69
N VAL A 133 -31.32 54.56 -30.39
CA VAL A 133 -32.12 55.21 -29.33
C VAL A 133 -31.89 56.73 -29.33
N ALA A 134 -30.64 57.18 -29.43
CA ALA A 134 -30.33 58.61 -29.49
C ALA A 134 -30.94 59.29 -30.73
N ARG A 135 -30.95 58.61 -31.89
CA ARG A 135 -31.61 59.12 -33.11
C ARG A 135 -33.13 59.16 -32.94
N LEU A 136 -33.72 58.14 -32.32
CA LEU A 136 -35.15 58.07 -32.07
C LEU A 136 -35.63 59.19 -31.13
N ALA A 137 -34.87 59.48 -30.07
CA ALA A 137 -35.13 60.61 -29.18
C ALA A 137 -35.12 61.96 -29.93
N ARG A 138 -34.14 62.18 -30.81
CA ARG A 138 -34.08 63.40 -31.64
C ARG A 138 -35.26 63.52 -32.61
N VAL A 139 -35.75 62.41 -33.16
CA VAL A 139 -36.93 62.40 -34.05
C VAL A 139 -38.20 62.71 -33.26
N ALA A 140 -38.32 62.19 -32.04
CA ALA A 140 -39.47 62.42 -31.16
C ALA A 140 -39.63 63.89 -30.74
N GLU A 141 -38.54 64.65 -30.62
CA GLU A 141 -38.59 66.07 -30.24
C GLU A 141 -38.87 67.03 -31.41
N ARG A 142 -38.84 66.58 -32.68
CA ARG A 142 -39.07 67.46 -33.83
C ARG A 142 -40.53 67.94 -33.84
N LYS A 143 -40.75 69.25 -33.73
CA LYS A 143 -42.07 69.88 -33.93
C LYS A 143 -42.52 69.68 -35.37
N CYS A 144 -43.74 69.17 -35.53
CA CYS A 144 -44.23 68.69 -36.81
C CYS A 144 -45.38 69.58 -37.31
N GLY A 145 -45.29 70.11 -38.54
CA GLY A 145 -46.32 70.92 -39.21
C GLY A 145 -47.29 70.08 -40.05
N GLU A 146 -47.93 70.66 -41.08
CA GLU A 146 -48.98 70.00 -41.90
C GLU A 146 -48.59 68.68 -42.61
N LYS A 147 -47.30 68.34 -42.72
CA LYS A 147 -46.83 67.14 -43.45
C LYS A 147 -45.89 66.26 -42.61
N CYS A 148 -46.44 65.59 -41.60
CA CYS A 148 -45.72 64.69 -40.69
C CYS A 148 -45.36 63.30 -41.22
N ALA A 149 -45.65 63.00 -42.48
CA ALA A 149 -45.44 61.67 -43.04
C ALA A 149 -43.98 61.22 -42.96
N ALA A 150 -43.02 62.11 -43.26
CA ALA A 150 -41.60 61.79 -43.26
C ALA A 150 -41.07 61.48 -41.84
N VAL A 151 -41.44 62.29 -40.84
CA VAL A 151 -41.07 62.08 -39.43
C VAL A 151 -41.64 60.77 -38.90
N ARG A 152 -42.89 60.44 -39.26
CA ARG A 152 -43.52 59.18 -38.89
C ARG A 152 -42.81 57.97 -39.52
N ILE A 153 -42.43 58.06 -40.79
CA ILE A 153 -41.67 56.99 -41.48
C ILE A 153 -40.30 56.79 -40.82
N GLU A 154 -39.57 57.88 -40.51
CA GLU A 154 -38.27 57.81 -39.84
C GLU A 154 -38.40 57.18 -38.44
N HIS A 155 -39.41 57.60 -37.67
CA HIS A 155 -39.71 57.03 -36.37
C HIS A 155 -40.00 55.52 -36.46
N THR A 156 -40.90 55.10 -37.36
CA THR A 156 -41.24 53.67 -37.52
C THR A 156 -40.04 52.83 -37.98
N THR A 157 -39.17 53.42 -38.81
CA THR A 157 -37.95 52.75 -39.28
C THR A 157 -36.95 52.56 -38.13
N LEU A 158 -36.75 53.58 -37.29
CA LEU A 158 -35.86 53.49 -36.12
C LEU A 158 -36.41 52.55 -35.05
N THR A 159 -37.73 52.53 -34.80
CA THR A 159 -38.34 51.55 -33.88
C THR A 159 -38.17 50.13 -34.39
N ALA A 160 -38.34 49.90 -35.69
CA ALA A 160 -38.12 48.58 -36.29
C ALA A 160 -36.65 48.14 -36.17
N ARG A 161 -35.71 49.07 -36.38
CA ARG A 161 -34.28 48.80 -36.22
C ARG A 161 -33.88 48.52 -34.77
N LEU A 162 -34.50 49.21 -33.81
CA LEU A 162 -34.29 48.94 -32.39
C LEU A 162 -34.80 47.54 -32.00
N ALA A 163 -36.00 47.17 -32.45
CA ALA A 163 -36.56 45.83 -32.23
C ALA A 163 -35.68 44.73 -32.84
N ALA A 164 -35.10 44.96 -34.01
CA ALA A 164 -34.15 44.03 -34.62
C ALA A 164 -32.88 43.84 -33.77
N LEU A 165 -32.30 44.92 -33.23
CA LEU A 165 -31.13 44.85 -32.34
C LEU A 165 -31.44 44.16 -31.00
N ASP A 166 -32.65 44.35 -30.46
CA ASP A 166 -33.07 43.66 -29.23
C ASP A 166 -33.16 42.14 -29.47
N VAL A 167 -33.68 41.70 -30.63
CA VAL A 167 -33.71 40.27 -31.04
C VAL A 167 -32.28 39.71 -31.16
N GLU A 168 -31.38 40.43 -31.82
CA GLU A 168 -29.98 40.02 -31.98
C GLU A 168 -29.30 39.85 -30.61
N SER A 169 -29.49 40.80 -29.68
CA SER A 169 -28.93 40.71 -28.33
C SER A 169 -29.46 39.52 -27.53
N ALA A 170 -30.75 39.20 -27.68
CA ALA A 170 -31.39 38.07 -27.01
C ALA A 170 -30.97 36.72 -27.61
N GLU A 171 -30.63 36.67 -28.90
CA GLU A 171 -30.02 35.50 -29.53
C GLU A 171 -28.60 35.27 -29.00
N VAL A 172 -27.75 36.30 -28.99
CA VAL A 172 -26.38 36.19 -28.48
C VAL A 172 -26.37 35.74 -27.01
N THR A 173 -27.21 36.33 -26.16
CA THR A 173 -27.31 35.94 -24.75
C THR A 173 -27.78 34.49 -24.57
N ARG A 174 -28.73 34.02 -25.39
CA ARG A 174 -29.19 32.63 -25.35
C ARG A 174 -28.07 31.65 -25.74
N TRP A 175 -27.24 32.03 -26.70
CA TRP A 175 -26.07 31.26 -27.11
C TRP A 175 -25.00 31.22 -26.03
N ASP A 176 -24.67 32.36 -25.41
CA ASP A 176 -23.69 32.42 -24.32
C ASP A 176 -24.12 31.52 -23.15
N LEU A 177 -25.40 31.59 -22.75
CA LEU A 177 -25.94 30.71 -21.71
C LEU A 177 -25.96 29.22 -22.11
N ALA A 178 -26.04 28.90 -23.40
CA ALA A 178 -25.94 27.51 -23.86
C ALA A 178 -24.49 27.02 -23.82
N LEU A 179 -23.54 27.87 -24.18
CA LEU A 179 -22.11 27.58 -24.09
C LEU A 179 -21.68 27.40 -22.63
N GLU A 180 -22.09 28.30 -21.73
CA GLU A 180 -21.82 28.19 -20.30
C GLU A 180 -22.38 26.89 -19.70
N ARG A 181 -23.59 26.47 -20.12
CA ARG A 181 -24.16 25.18 -19.68
C ARG A 181 -23.36 23.99 -20.20
N ALA A 182 -22.95 24.01 -21.46
CA ALA A 182 -22.12 22.94 -22.03
C ALA A 182 -20.74 22.87 -21.35
N ASP A 183 -20.13 24.02 -21.05
CA ASP A 183 -18.87 24.09 -20.30
C ASP A 183 -19.04 23.59 -18.86
N ALA A 184 -20.16 23.90 -18.21
CA ALA A 184 -20.49 23.38 -16.88
C ALA A 184 -20.70 21.86 -16.88
N GLU A 185 -21.43 21.31 -17.85
CA GLU A 185 -21.61 19.86 -18.01
C GLU A 185 -20.27 19.15 -18.27
N ARG A 186 -19.42 19.75 -19.11
CA ARG A 186 -18.08 19.24 -19.39
C ARG A 186 -17.19 19.29 -18.14
N ALA A 187 -17.26 20.37 -17.36
CA ALA A 187 -16.53 20.49 -16.09
C ALA A 187 -17.00 19.46 -15.06
N ALA A 188 -18.32 19.24 -14.95
CA ALA A 188 -18.89 18.20 -14.10
C ALA A 188 -18.44 16.79 -14.52
N ALA A 189 -18.37 16.50 -15.82
CA ALA A 189 -17.88 15.21 -16.33
C ALA A 189 -16.39 14.95 -16.02
N LYS A 190 -15.57 16.01 -15.89
CA LYS A 190 -14.16 15.90 -15.49
C LYS A 190 -14.00 15.55 -14.02
N ALA A 191 -14.88 16.04 -13.16
CA ALA A 191 -14.77 15.86 -11.72
C ALA A 191 -14.90 14.37 -11.31
N ASP A 192 -14.20 13.99 -10.25
CA ASP A 192 -14.48 12.75 -9.53
C ASP A 192 -15.61 13.04 -8.53
N PRO A 193 -16.76 12.35 -8.60
CA PRO A 193 -17.88 12.56 -7.67
C PRO A 193 -17.48 12.39 -6.20
N VAL A 194 -16.44 11.60 -5.90
CA VAL A 194 -15.92 11.43 -4.53
C VAL A 194 -15.10 12.65 -4.10
N ALA A 195 -14.35 13.27 -5.00
CA ALA A 195 -13.60 14.49 -4.73
C ALA A 195 -14.53 15.70 -4.54
N GLU A 196 -15.63 15.75 -5.30
CA GLU A 196 -16.65 16.79 -5.19
C GLU A 196 -17.39 16.75 -3.85
N LEU A 197 -17.70 15.56 -3.33
CA LEU A 197 -18.31 15.45 -2.00
C LEU A 197 -17.38 15.98 -0.90
N LEU A 198 -16.06 15.80 -1.04
CA LEU A 198 -15.08 16.23 -0.06
C LEU A 198 -14.70 17.71 -0.18
N THR A 199 -14.89 18.33 -1.36
CA THR A 199 -14.70 19.78 -1.53
C THR A 199 -15.81 20.60 -0.89
N THR A 200 -17.01 20.03 -0.73
CA THR A 200 -18.10 20.68 0.04
C THR A 200 -17.74 20.93 1.50
N PHE A 201 -16.76 20.19 2.04
CA PHE A 201 -16.20 20.39 3.38
C PHE A 201 -15.00 21.38 3.41
N GLY A 202 -14.74 22.11 2.32
CA GLY A 202 -13.72 23.15 2.26
C GLY A 202 -12.30 22.64 1.96
N VAL A 203 -12.13 21.38 1.55
CA VAL A 203 -10.84 20.82 1.15
C VAL A 203 -10.65 21.03 -0.36
N ALA A 204 -9.52 21.59 -0.77
CA ALA A 204 -9.21 21.76 -2.20
C ALA A 204 -9.20 20.39 -2.93
N ALA A 205 -9.89 20.29 -4.07
CA ALA A 205 -10.03 19.05 -4.85
C ALA A 205 -8.66 18.39 -5.16
N SER A 206 -7.67 19.21 -5.50
CA SER A 206 -6.30 18.74 -5.76
C SER A 206 -5.64 18.05 -4.56
N ARG A 207 -6.01 18.42 -3.33
CA ARG A 207 -5.53 17.74 -2.12
C ARG A 207 -6.27 16.43 -1.89
N VAL A 208 -7.55 16.36 -2.22
CA VAL A 208 -8.36 15.14 -2.09
C VAL A 208 -7.83 14.06 -3.02
N ASP A 209 -7.60 14.39 -4.30
CA ASP A 209 -7.07 13.44 -5.28
C ASP A 209 -5.67 12.94 -4.88
N LEU A 210 -4.83 13.84 -4.39
CA LEU A 210 -3.50 13.50 -3.90
C LEU A 210 -3.55 12.58 -2.67
N VAL A 211 -4.46 12.84 -1.72
CA VAL A 211 -4.65 12.01 -0.53
C VAL A 211 -5.20 10.62 -0.91
N ALA A 212 -6.16 10.56 -1.82
CA ALA A 212 -6.69 9.29 -2.33
C ALA A 212 -5.61 8.47 -3.05
N GLY A 213 -4.84 9.11 -3.95
CA GLY A 213 -3.71 8.48 -4.62
C GLY A 213 -2.63 8.00 -3.64
N MET A 214 -2.36 8.79 -2.59
CA MET A 214 -1.44 8.41 -1.51
C MET A 214 -1.95 7.20 -0.72
N ALA A 215 -3.25 7.13 -0.41
CA ALA A 215 -3.83 6.00 0.30
C ALA A 215 -3.70 4.69 -0.50
N PHE A 216 -4.01 4.71 -1.79
CA PHE A 216 -3.82 3.54 -2.66
C PHE A 216 -2.35 3.11 -2.75
N ALA A 217 -1.44 4.08 -2.88
CA ALA A 217 -0.01 3.80 -2.88
C ALA A 217 0.46 3.15 -1.56
N VAL A 218 0.05 3.71 -0.42
CA VAL A 218 0.41 3.17 0.90
C VAL A 218 -0.10 1.73 1.09
N VAL A 219 -1.33 1.43 0.64
CA VAL A 219 -1.88 0.06 0.70
C VAL A 219 -1.06 -0.89 -0.18
N LEU A 220 -0.79 -0.51 -1.43
CA LEU A 220 -0.01 -1.33 -2.37
C LEU A 220 1.38 -1.64 -1.83
N GLU A 221 2.12 -0.61 -1.43
CA GLU A 221 3.49 -0.72 -0.91
C GLU A 221 3.51 -1.48 0.43
N GLY A 222 2.50 -1.24 1.28
CA GLY A 222 2.34 -1.95 2.56
C GLY A 222 2.13 -3.45 2.38
N VAL A 223 1.27 -3.85 1.44
CA VAL A 223 1.06 -5.27 1.09
C VAL A 223 2.36 -5.89 0.57
N ALA A 224 3.07 -5.21 -0.33
CA ALA A 224 4.34 -5.70 -0.87
C ALA A 224 5.41 -5.89 0.21
N CYS A 225 5.59 -4.89 1.07
CA CYS A 225 6.51 -4.94 2.22
C CYS A 225 6.17 -6.10 3.16
N PHE A 226 4.88 -6.26 3.49
CA PHE A 226 4.42 -7.33 4.36
C PHE A 226 4.65 -8.72 3.76
N CYS A 227 4.36 -8.89 2.47
CA CYS A 227 4.60 -10.14 1.76
C CYS A 227 6.11 -10.49 1.70
N TRP A 228 7.00 -9.53 1.44
CA TRP A 228 8.45 -9.75 1.50
C TRP A 228 8.94 -10.06 2.92
N PHE A 229 8.39 -9.38 3.92
CA PHE A 229 8.70 -9.65 5.33
C PHE A 229 8.33 -11.08 5.75
N LEU A 230 7.21 -11.62 5.24
CA LEU A 230 6.81 -13.01 5.44
C LEU A 230 7.63 -14.00 4.62
N ALA A 231 7.90 -13.69 3.34
CA ALA A 231 8.65 -14.55 2.44
C ALA A 231 10.09 -14.79 2.91
N LEU A 232 10.74 -13.76 3.47
CA LEU A 232 12.12 -13.80 3.94
C LEU A 232 12.26 -14.19 5.43
N ARG A 233 11.20 -14.72 6.06
CA ARG A 233 11.33 -15.23 7.43
C ARG A 233 12.33 -16.39 7.46
N PRO A 234 13.30 -16.38 8.41
CA PRO A 234 14.27 -17.46 8.50
C PRO A 234 13.55 -18.82 8.62
N ALA A 235 14.06 -19.81 7.86
CA ALA A 235 14.16 -21.19 8.34
C ALA A 235 14.21 -21.30 9.86
N GLU A 236 13.12 -21.55 10.60
CA GLU A 236 13.33 -22.35 11.79
C GLU A 236 13.80 -23.69 11.23
N ALA A 237 15.10 -23.94 11.32
CA ALA A 237 15.66 -25.21 10.94
C ALA A 237 14.83 -26.27 11.68
N PRO A 238 14.24 -27.26 10.99
CA PRO A 238 13.63 -28.36 11.70
C PRO A 238 14.73 -28.90 12.61
N ALA A 239 14.51 -28.84 13.92
CA ALA A 239 15.34 -29.55 14.87
C ALA A 239 15.47 -30.95 14.31
N GLN A 240 16.69 -31.28 13.86
CA GLN A 240 17.06 -32.48 13.14
C GLN A 240 16.28 -33.63 13.74
N ALA A 241 15.24 -34.09 13.03
CA ALA A 241 14.52 -35.28 13.42
C ALA A 241 15.60 -36.37 13.41
N VAL A 242 16.02 -36.79 14.60
CA VAL A 242 16.90 -37.93 14.77
C VAL A 242 16.14 -39.10 14.16
N THR A 243 16.45 -39.39 12.90
CA THR A 243 16.05 -40.63 12.26
C THR A 243 16.68 -41.74 13.10
N PRO A 244 15.91 -42.68 13.68
CA PRO A 244 16.52 -43.91 14.15
C PRO A 244 17.15 -44.58 12.93
N ALA A 245 18.46 -44.82 13.00
CA ALA A 245 19.20 -45.52 11.97
C ALA A 245 18.51 -46.87 11.72
N ARG A 246 17.86 -47.00 10.56
CA ARG A 246 17.41 -48.28 10.05
C ARG A 246 18.65 -48.99 9.53
N GLU A 247 18.96 -50.12 10.13
CA GLU A 247 19.99 -51.05 9.69
C GLU A 247 19.86 -51.31 8.18
N ALA A 248 20.89 -50.95 7.43
CA ALA A 248 21.16 -51.44 6.10
C ALA A 248 22.65 -51.77 6.02
N SER A 249 22.90 -53.06 5.94
CA SER A 249 24.20 -53.67 5.69
C SER A 249 24.77 -53.24 4.33
N HIS A 250 26.11 -53.28 4.25
CA HIS A 250 27.00 -53.17 3.08
C HIS A 250 27.45 -51.78 2.60
N GLY A 251 28.78 -51.59 2.59
CA GLY A 251 29.44 -50.72 1.61
C GLY A 251 30.59 -49.82 2.09
N LEU A 252 31.77 -50.42 2.26
CA LEU A 252 33.10 -49.86 1.91
C LEU A 252 33.59 -48.49 2.48
N ARG A 253 34.46 -48.60 3.48
CA ARG A 253 35.82 -48.01 3.60
C ARG A 253 36.04 -46.53 3.20
N VAL A 254 36.19 -45.65 4.20
CA VAL A 254 37.11 -44.49 4.12
C VAL A 254 37.86 -44.37 5.45
N THR A 255 39.18 -44.51 5.38
CA THR A 255 40.17 -44.30 6.44
C THR A 255 40.42 -42.82 6.70
N PRO A 256 40.49 -42.34 7.95
CA PRO A 256 41.28 -41.16 8.27
C PRO A 256 42.67 -41.57 8.77
N VAL A 257 43.67 -40.93 8.16
CA VAL A 257 45.10 -41.09 8.34
C VAL A 257 45.55 -40.74 9.75
N THR A 258 46.34 -41.64 10.34
CA THR A 258 47.18 -41.41 11.51
C THR A 258 48.28 -40.40 11.16
N ALA A 259 48.33 -39.26 11.84
CA ALA A 259 49.56 -38.49 12.00
C ALA A 259 49.90 -38.47 13.50
N ALA A 260 50.97 -39.17 13.83
CA ALA A 260 51.58 -39.21 15.14
C ALA A 260 52.48 -37.99 15.35
N SER A 261 52.48 -37.44 16.56
CA SER A 261 53.73 -37.09 17.22
C SER A 261 53.61 -37.28 18.72
N GLN A 262 54.54 -38.09 19.21
CA GLN A 262 54.77 -38.52 20.57
C GLN A 262 55.56 -37.46 21.34
N ALA A 263 55.33 -37.34 22.65
CA ALA A 263 56.37 -37.27 23.67
C ALA A 263 55.71 -37.38 25.06
N VAL A 264 55.60 -38.58 25.62
CA VAL A 264 56.42 -39.16 26.73
C VAL A 264 55.79 -38.90 28.12
N ALA A 265 55.55 -40.03 28.80
CA ALA A 265 54.84 -40.29 30.05
C ALA A 265 55.66 -39.94 31.33
N PRO A 266 55.35 -40.44 32.55
CA PRO A 266 54.12 -41.04 33.09
C PRO A 266 53.73 -40.46 34.47
N GLY A 267 52.45 -40.58 34.85
CA GLY A 267 52.01 -40.34 36.23
C GLY A 267 50.57 -40.78 36.41
N GLY A 268 50.39 -41.92 37.06
CA GLY A 268 49.11 -42.63 37.16
C GLY A 268 47.99 -41.82 37.81
N ASN A 269 46.77 -42.14 37.40
CA ASN A 269 45.64 -42.42 38.29
C ASN A 269 44.47 -42.91 37.42
N ASP A 270 44.03 -44.13 37.72
CA ASP A 270 42.84 -44.76 37.19
C ASP A 270 41.62 -43.87 37.41
N ALA A 271 40.92 -43.54 36.32
CA ALA A 271 39.66 -42.83 36.40
C ALA A 271 38.72 -43.20 35.23
N ILE A 272 37.65 -43.90 35.63
CA ILE A 272 36.27 -43.77 35.12
C ILE A 272 35.88 -44.69 33.94
N LYS A 273 35.31 -45.84 34.33
CA LYS A 273 34.08 -46.38 33.72
C LYS A 273 33.08 -46.63 34.85
N PRO A 274 31.89 -46.03 34.78
CA PRO A 274 30.65 -46.81 34.71
C PRO A 274 29.74 -46.24 33.61
N GLU A 275 29.39 -47.01 32.58
CA GLU A 275 28.15 -47.80 32.58
C GLU A 275 26.91 -46.94 32.95
N GLN A 276 26.32 -46.28 31.96
CA GLN A 276 24.95 -45.76 32.06
C GLN A 276 24.03 -46.65 31.23
N THR A 277 23.63 -47.71 31.89
CA THR A 277 22.44 -48.51 31.63
C THR A 277 21.22 -47.60 31.56
N ALA A 278 20.44 -47.75 30.49
CA ALA A 278 19.09 -47.24 30.39
C ALA A 278 18.30 -47.66 31.63
N THR A 279 17.96 -46.70 32.49
CA THR A 279 17.20 -46.95 33.71
C THR A 279 15.92 -46.12 33.68
N ALA A 280 14.83 -46.76 34.07
CA ALA A 280 13.53 -46.18 34.40
C ALA A 280 13.66 -44.87 35.21
N PRO A 281 12.65 -43.98 35.25
CA PRO A 281 12.73 -42.71 35.95
C PRO A 281 13.15 -42.93 37.41
N THR A 282 14.39 -42.53 37.75
CA THR A 282 14.89 -42.58 39.12
C THR A 282 14.01 -41.66 39.99
N ALA A 283 13.70 -42.09 41.21
CA ALA A 283 12.89 -41.32 42.18
C ALA A 283 13.37 -39.86 42.35
N GLU A 284 14.67 -39.62 42.17
CA GLU A 284 15.30 -38.31 42.21
C GLU A 284 14.85 -37.36 41.07
N GLN A 285 14.63 -37.87 39.85
CA GLN A 285 14.10 -37.06 38.74
C GLN A 285 12.63 -36.69 38.96
N ALA A 286 11.84 -37.61 39.54
CA ALA A 286 10.45 -37.32 39.91
C ALA A 286 10.39 -36.24 41.02
N ALA A 287 11.27 -36.33 42.01
CA ALA A 287 11.38 -35.32 43.07
C ALA A 287 11.82 -33.94 42.52
N ASP A 288 12.78 -33.90 41.59
CA ASP A 288 13.21 -32.66 40.91
C ASP A 288 12.05 -32.01 40.14
N VAL A 289 11.22 -32.80 39.43
CA VAL A 289 10.05 -32.29 38.70
C VAL A 289 9.00 -31.73 39.66
N THR A 290 8.68 -32.43 40.76
CA THR A 290 7.74 -31.93 41.78
C THR A 290 8.27 -30.65 42.43
N ARG A 291 9.56 -30.57 42.75
CA ARG A 291 10.17 -29.39 43.38
C ARG A 291 10.13 -28.15 42.47
N VAL A 292 10.38 -28.32 41.17
CA VAL A 292 10.31 -27.23 40.19
C VAL A 292 8.86 -26.80 39.95
N LEU A 293 7.91 -27.74 39.90
CA LEU A 293 6.48 -27.43 39.76
C LEU A 293 5.94 -26.61 40.93
N THR A 294 6.31 -26.96 42.17
CA THR A 294 5.93 -26.20 43.36
C THR A 294 6.50 -24.79 43.32
N ALA A 295 7.78 -24.64 42.98
CA ALA A 295 8.41 -23.31 42.86
C ALA A 295 7.77 -22.41 41.77
N ILE A 296 7.33 -23.00 40.65
CA ILE A 296 6.58 -22.28 39.60
C ILE A 296 5.19 -21.87 40.11
N ARG A 297 4.49 -22.76 40.82
CA ARG A 297 3.17 -22.47 41.41
C ARG A 297 3.23 -21.37 42.46
N ASP A 298 4.28 -21.36 43.27
CA ASP A 298 4.50 -20.36 44.31
C ASP A 298 5.03 -19.03 43.74
N GLY A 299 5.18 -18.92 42.41
CA GLY A 299 5.64 -17.71 41.72
C GLY A 299 7.13 -17.39 41.91
N THR A 300 7.88 -18.29 42.53
CA THR A 300 9.31 -18.10 42.85
C THR A 300 10.23 -18.41 41.67
N LEU A 301 9.72 -19.06 40.62
CA LEU A 301 10.49 -19.46 39.44
C LEU A 301 9.67 -19.25 38.16
N ARG A 302 10.22 -18.59 37.12
CA ARG A 302 9.50 -18.25 35.87
C ARG A 302 9.45 -19.39 34.85
N GLY A 303 9.97 -20.57 35.21
CA GLY A 303 9.91 -21.78 34.37
C GLY A 303 10.80 -21.73 33.13
N THR A 304 11.78 -20.82 33.08
CA THR A 304 12.75 -20.75 31.97
C THR A 304 13.86 -21.79 32.14
N VAL A 305 14.46 -22.26 31.04
CA VAL A 305 15.52 -23.29 31.11
C VAL A 305 16.72 -22.80 31.91
N ALA A 306 17.08 -21.52 31.78
CA ALA A 306 18.20 -20.93 32.52
C ALA A 306 17.94 -20.86 34.04
N GLU A 307 16.71 -20.54 34.44
CA GLU A 307 16.32 -20.50 35.86
C GLU A 307 16.19 -21.89 36.46
N ILE A 308 15.59 -22.85 35.74
CA ILE A 308 15.52 -24.27 36.17
C ILE A 308 16.93 -24.82 36.38
N ARG A 309 17.85 -24.52 35.45
CA ARG A 309 19.25 -24.93 35.55
C ARG A 309 19.92 -24.38 36.82
N ARG A 310 19.71 -23.10 37.12
CA ARG A 310 20.28 -22.44 38.30
C ARG A 310 19.63 -22.94 39.61
N TYR A 311 18.34 -23.23 39.59
CA TYR A 311 17.57 -23.68 40.76
C TYR A 311 17.86 -25.13 41.15
N VAL A 312 18.04 -26.02 40.16
CA VAL A 312 18.34 -27.45 40.38
C VAL A 312 19.84 -27.74 40.39
N GLY A 313 20.66 -26.83 39.84
CA GLY A 313 22.11 -27.03 39.74
C GLY A 313 22.52 -28.09 38.70
N CYS A 314 21.79 -28.20 37.59
CA CYS A 314 21.95 -29.27 36.60
C CYS A 314 22.56 -28.80 35.26
N SER A 315 22.85 -29.74 34.36
CA SER A 315 23.29 -29.43 33.00
C SER A 315 22.14 -28.84 32.16
N GLN A 316 22.47 -28.12 31.08
CA GLN A 316 21.47 -27.52 30.19
C GLN A 316 20.54 -28.56 29.55
N ALA A 317 21.06 -29.75 29.24
CA ALA A 317 20.27 -30.86 28.69
C ALA A 317 19.26 -31.38 29.72
N LYS A 318 19.67 -31.57 30.99
CA LYS A 318 18.76 -32.00 32.08
C LYS A 318 17.68 -30.95 32.35
N ALA A 319 18.02 -29.66 32.36
CA ALA A 319 17.04 -28.57 32.55
C ALA A 319 16.00 -28.49 31.42
N ALA A 320 16.40 -28.72 30.17
CA ALA A 320 15.48 -28.77 29.02
C ALA A 320 14.54 -29.98 29.08
N ALA A 321 15.05 -31.15 29.49
CA ALA A 321 14.25 -32.36 29.69
C ALA A 321 13.21 -32.17 30.81
N LEU A 322 13.60 -31.59 31.95
CA LEU A 322 12.67 -31.25 33.05
C LEU A 322 11.57 -30.30 32.58
N ARG A 323 11.92 -29.23 31.85
CA ARG A 323 10.92 -28.28 31.34
C ARG A 323 9.90 -28.95 30.42
N LYS A 324 10.33 -29.90 29.59
CA LYS A 324 9.45 -30.67 28.70
C LYS A 324 8.49 -31.56 29.50
N GLN A 325 8.98 -32.26 30.53
CA GLN A 325 8.15 -33.09 31.41
C GLN A 325 7.12 -32.26 32.17
N ILE A 326 7.51 -31.07 32.66
CA ILE A 326 6.60 -30.13 33.34
C ILE A 326 5.48 -29.67 32.41
N ALA A 327 5.79 -29.33 31.15
CA ALA A 327 4.79 -28.92 30.16
C ALA A 327 3.81 -30.06 29.83
N GLN A 328 4.30 -31.29 29.74
CA GLN A 328 3.46 -32.48 29.50
C GLN A 328 2.52 -32.76 30.67
N GLN A 329 2.98 -32.61 31.91
CA GLN A 329 2.14 -32.77 33.10
C GLN A 329 1.08 -31.67 33.21
N ALA A 330 1.42 -30.42 32.86
CA ALA A 330 0.46 -29.33 32.81
C ALA A 330 -0.66 -29.60 31.79
N GLN A 331 -0.31 -30.05 30.58
CA GLN A 331 -1.29 -30.42 29.54
C GLN A 331 -2.18 -31.60 29.95
N ALA A 332 -1.59 -32.65 30.55
CA ALA A 332 -2.36 -33.80 31.06
C ALA A 332 -3.34 -33.41 32.18
N SER A 333 -2.97 -32.46 33.04
CA SER A 333 -3.85 -31.94 34.09
C SER A 333 -5.02 -31.11 33.56
N GLN A 334 -4.82 -30.36 32.48
CA GLN A 334 -5.87 -29.58 31.80
C GLN A 334 -6.89 -30.51 31.11
N ALA A 335 -6.41 -31.51 30.35
CA ALA A 335 -7.28 -32.50 29.70
C ALA A 335 -8.14 -33.31 30.69
N LYS A 336 -7.60 -33.64 31.87
CA LYS A 336 -8.35 -34.32 32.93
C LYS A 336 -9.42 -33.41 33.57
N THR A 337 -9.18 -32.11 33.66
CA THR A 337 -10.13 -31.14 34.21
C THR A 337 -11.32 -30.93 33.27
N GLU A 338 -11.08 -30.86 31.96
CA GLU A 338 -12.12 -30.76 30.93
C GLU A 338 -12.99 -32.03 30.84
N SER A 339 -12.39 -33.21 30.97
CA SER A 339 -13.11 -34.49 30.99
C SER A 339 -14.03 -34.66 32.20
N ILE A 340 -13.63 -34.14 33.38
CA ILE A 340 -14.45 -34.17 34.60
C ILE A 340 -15.57 -33.12 34.55
N ALA A 341 -15.33 -31.95 33.96
CA ALA A 341 -16.36 -30.93 33.74
C ALA A 341 -17.43 -31.38 32.72
N GLY A 342 -17.03 -32.12 31.68
CA GLY A 342 -17.95 -32.70 30.70
C GLY A 342 -18.84 -33.82 31.26
N LYS A 343 -18.41 -34.54 32.30
CA LYS A 343 -19.19 -35.61 32.95
C LYS A 343 -20.17 -35.13 34.03
N ARG A 344 -20.08 -33.88 34.50
CA ARG A 344 -21.03 -33.30 35.47
C ARG A 344 -22.22 -32.58 34.85
N ASN A 345 -22.21 -32.40 33.52
CA ASN A 345 -23.30 -31.76 32.77
C ASN A 345 -24.18 -32.78 32.01
N LEU A 346 -24.17 -34.04 32.47
CA LEU A 346 -25.04 -35.13 32.03
C LEU A 346 -25.76 -35.71 33.24
#